data_AF-A0A523P1G1-F1
#
_entry.id   AF-A0A523P1G1-F1
#
_cell.length_a   1.000
_cell.length_b   1.000
_cell.length_c   1.000
_cell.angle_alpha   90.00
_cell.angle_beta   90.00
_cell.angle_gamma   90.00
#
_symmetry.space_group_name_H-M   'P 1'
#
loop_
_entity.id
_entity.type
_entity.pdbx_description
1 polymer ?
#
loop_
_entity_poly.entity_id
_entity_poly.type
_entity_poly.pdbx_seq_one_letter_code
_entity_poly.pdbx_strand_id
1 'polypeptide(L)'
;MTPTIPDLAQYGFDSDYQAIYDMTFRYAREELYDLCPRMDDDDWFPDGEFRAMHEQGLLGTTIPAQYGGPGLDILAQCFICEALSYWNHT
;
A
#
# COMPACT_ATOMS: atom_id res chain seq x y z
N MET A 1 -12.36 15.94 -7.76
CA MET A 1 -12.87 15.39 -6.48
C MET A 1 -11.64 15.16 -5.63
N THR A 2 -11.53 15.74 -4.44
CA THR A 2 -10.37 15.45 -3.58
C THR A 2 -10.42 13.98 -3.21
N PRO A 3 -9.37 13.20 -3.46
CA PRO A 3 -9.36 11.78 -3.09
C PRO A 3 -9.52 11.67 -1.58
N THR A 4 -10.57 10.99 -1.14
CA THR A 4 -10.91 10.83 0.28
C THR A 4 -10.59 9.41 0.69
N ILE A 5 -9.79 9.28 1.73
CA ILE A 5 -9.59 8.00 2.42
C ILE A 5 -10.94 7.53 2.98
N PRO A 6 -11.35 6.27 2.77
CA PRO A 6 -12.58 5.72 3.33
C PRO A 6 -12.50 5.62 4.86
N ASP A 7 -13.62 5.86 5.53
CA ASP A 7 -13.81 5.59 6.95
C ASP A 7 -14.19 4.11 7.12
N LEU A 8 -13.22 3.27 7.42
CA LEU A 8 -13.38 1.81 7.49
C LEU A 8 -14.29 1.39 8.66
N ALA A 9 -14.42 2.21 9.70
CA ALA A 9 -15.31 1.94 10.82
C ALA A 9 -16.79 1.93 10.39
N GLN A 10 -17.17 2.69 9.35
CA GLN A 10 -18.53 2.67 8.78
C GLN A 10 -18.91 1.32 8.18
N TYR A 11 -17.90 0.52 7.82
CA TYR A 11 -18.07 -0.82 7.26
C TYR A 11 -17.85 -1.93 8.32
N GLY A 12 -17.60 -1.56 9.58
CA GLY A 12 -17.44 -2.50 10.69
C GLY A 12 -16.02 -3.07 10.86
N PHE A 13 -15.01 -2.41 10.30
CA PHE A 13 -13.61 -2.80 10.48
C PHE A 13 -12.96 -2.09 11.68
N ASP A 14 -12.01 -2.77 12.32
CA ASP A 14 -11.25 -2.25 13.45
C ASP A 14 -10.35 -1.06 13.07
N SER A 15 -10.06 -0.19 14.05
CA SER A 15 -9.24 1.01 13.85
C SER A 15 -7.80 0.73 13.38
N ASP A 16 -7.28 -0.46 13.67
CA ASP A 16 -5.93 -0.85 13.24
C ASP A 16 -5.85 -0.95 11.71
N TYR A 17 -6.94 -1.38 11.04
CA TYR A 17 -7.01 -1.37 9.59
C TYR A 17 -7.03 0.04 9.02
N GLN A 18 -7.67 0.99 9.70
CA GLN A 18 -7.66 2.39 9.28
C GLN A 18 -6.23 2.95 9.29
N ALA A 19 -5.45 2.67 10.34
CA ALA A 19 -4.07 3.13 10.42
C ALA A 19 -3.19 2.55 9.29
N ILE A 20 -3.38 1.27 8.96
CA ILE A 20 -2.68 0.60 7.84
C ILE A 20 -3.07 1.24 6.50
N TYR A 21 -4.38 1.46 6.29
CA TYR A 21 -4.89 2.08 5.07
C TYR A 21 -4.35 3.50 4.91
N ASP A 22 -4.43 4.34 5.95
CA ASP A 22 -4.01 5.75 5.93
C ASP A 22 -2.51 5.90 5.59
N MET A 23 -1.68 5.04 6.18
CA MET A 23 -0.24 5.02 5.92
C MET A 23 0.03 4.62 4.47
N THR A 24 -0.59 3.51 4.02
CA THR A 24 -0.36 2.96 2.68
C THR A 24 -0.86 3.90 1.60
N PHE A 25 -2.04 4.51 1.80
CA PHE A 25 -2.64 5.46 0.87
C PHE A 25 -1.75 6.69 0.66
N ARG A 26 -1.15 7.19 1.75
CA ARG A 26 -0.22 8.32 1.70
C ARG A 26 1.07 7.95 0.99
N TYR A 27 1.65 6.80 1.34
CA TYR A 27 2.87 6.29 0.69
C TYR A 27 2.66 6.10 -0.82
N ALA A 28 1.53 5.51 -1.23
CA ALA A 28 1.19 5.33 -2.63
C ALA A 28 1.12 6.66 -3.39
N ARG A 29 0.51 7.69 -2.79
CA ARG A 29 0.45 9.02 -3.38
C ARG A 29 1.82 9.69 -3.49
N GLU A 30 2.60 9.64 -2.41
CA GLU A 30 3.80 10.46 -2.26
C GLU A 30 5.02 9.84 -2.94
N GLU A 31 5.12 8.51 -2.96
CA GLU A 31 6.31 7.80 -3.42
C GLU A 31 6.09 7.01 -4.71
N LEU A 32 4.85 6.56 -5.00
CA LEU A 32 4.59 5.68 -6.14
C LEU A 32 3.90 6.36 -7.31
N TYR A 33 2.98 7.31 -7.06
CA TYR A 33 2.11 7.88 -8.09
C TYR A 33 2.88 8.50 -9.26
N ASP A 34 3.93 9.28 -8.98
CA ASP A 34 4.72 9.95 -10.00
C ASP A 34 5.60 8.98 -10.83
N LEU A 35 5.73 7.72 -10.39
CA LEU A 35 6.45 6.67 -11.10
C LEU A 35 5.57 5.95 -12.13
N CYS A 36 4.25 5.87 -11.88
CA CYS A 36 3.33 5.08 -12.70
C CYS A 36 3.41 5.40 -14.20
N PRO A 37 3.38 6.67 -14.67
CA PRO A 37 3.44 6.96 -16.10
C PRO A 37 4.68 6.38 -16.80
N ARG A 38 5.84 6.45 -16.13
CA ARG A 38 7.08 5.89 -16.67
C ARG A 38 7.05 4.36 -16.67
N MET A 39 6.50 3.75 -15.62
CA MET A 39 6.36 2.30 -15.55
C MET A 39 5.50 1.78 -16.72
N ASP A 40 4.41 2.48 -17.03
CA ASP A 40 3.48 2.13 -18.11
C ASP A 40 4.05 2.41 -19.51
N ASP A 41 4.66 3.57 -19.71
CA ASP A 41 5.20 3.98 -21.02
C ASP A 41 6.46 3.20 -21.43
N ASP A 42 7.36 2.91 -20.47
CA ASP A 42 8.68 2.35 -20.73
C ASP A 42 8.82 0.85 -20.39
N ASP A 43 7.76 0.19 -19.86
CA ASP A 43 7.84 -1.16 -19.27
C ASP A 43 8.96 -1.25 -18.21
N TRP A 44 9.13 -0.17 -17.44
CA TRP A 44 10.21 0.00 -16.49
C TRP A 44 9.80 -0.41 -15.07
N PHE A 45 10.70 -1.11 -14.36
CA PHE A 45 10.48 -1.53 -12.98
C PHE A 45 11.23 -0.64 -11.96
N PRO A 46 10.56 -0.08 -10.94
CA PRO A 46 11.17 0.78 -9.93
C PRO A 46 11.87 -0.03 -8.82
N ASP A 47 13.05 -0.58 -9.10
CA ASP A 47 13.77 -1.47 -8.16
C ASP A 47 14.11 -0.78 -6.82
N GLY A 48 14.38 0.53 -6.85
CA GLY A 48 14.68 1.33 -5.65
C GLY A 48 13.48 1.42 -4.72
N GLU A 49 12.35 1.88 -5.25
CA GLU A 49 11.12 2.04 -4.49
C GLU A 49 10.49 0.71 -4.11
N PHE A 50 10.65 -0.35 -4.93
CA PHE A 50 10.26 -1.69 -4.52
C PHE A 50 11.04 -2.16 -3.27
N ARG A 51 12.33 -1.82 -3.14
CA ARG A 51 13.09 -2.07 -1.91
C ARG A 51 12.63 -1.18 -0.76
N ALA A 52 12.31 0.08 -1.02
CA ALA A 52 11.76 0.97 0.00
C ALA A 52 10.40 0.49 0.54
N MET A 53 9.54 -0.09 -0.32
CA MET A 53 8.29 -0.70 0.08
C MET A 53 8.48 -1.86 1.07
N HIS A 54 9.56 -2.63 0.95
CA HIS A 54 9.91 -3.66 1.94
C HIS A 54 10.18 -3.03 3.33
N GLU A 55 10.92 -1.92 3.39
CA GLU A 55 11.24 -1.22 4.64
C GLU A 55 9.98 -0.65 5.33
N GLN A 56 8.94 -0.31 4.55
CA GLN A 56 7.63 0.11 5.07
C GLN A 56 6.73 -1.05 5.48
N GLY A 57 7.14 -2.30 5.26
CA GLY A 57 6.31 -3.48 5.55
C GLY A 57 5.17 -3.70 4.55
N LEU A 58 5.28 -3.17 3.33
CA LEU A 58 4.25 -3.29 2.29
C LEU A 58 4.44 -4.52 1.39
N LEU A 59 5.54 -5.26 1.57
CA LEU A 59 5.86 -6.49 0.84
C LEU A 59 5.88 -7.69 1.77
N GLY A 60 5.35 -8.83 1.30
CA GLY A 60 5.28 -10.05 2.10
C GLY A 60 4.48 -9.85 3.40
N THR A 61 3.41 -9.06 3.35
CA THR A 61 2.67 -8.55 4.52
C THR A 61 2.25 -9.63 5.53
N THR A 62 1.91 -10.82 5.03
CA THR A 62 1.43 -11.96 5.83
C THR A 62 2.53 -12.93 6.22
N ILE A 63 3.77 -12.68 5.80
CA ILE A 63 4.92 -13.50 6.17
C ILE A 63 5.21 -13.28 7.66
N PRO A 64 5.37 -14.36 8.46
CA PRO A 64 5.69 -14.24 9.87
C PRO A 64 6.98 -13.46 10.13
N ALA A 65 7.02 -12.74 11.26
CA ALA A 65 8.18 -11.93 11.68
C ALA A 65 9.49 -12.72 11.78
N GLN A 66 9.45 -14.01 12.15
CA GLN A 66 10.62 -14.89 12.18
C GLN A 66 11.30 -15.09 10.81
N TYR A 67 10.60 -14.77 9.72
CA TYR A 67 11.11 -14.79 8.34
C TYR A 67 11.31 -13.38 7.76
N GLY A 68 11.20 -12.33 8.60
CA GLY A 68 11.41 -10.94 8.19
C GLY A 68 10.18 -10.24 7.60
N GLY A 69 8.98 -10.81 7.74
CA GLY A 69 7.74 -10.18 7.30
C GLY A 69 6.98 -9.45 8.42
N PRO A 70 5.96 -8.66 8.09
CA PRO A 70 5.17 -7.92 9.09
C PRO A 70 4.26 -8.79 9.97
N GLY A 71 3.94 -10.02 9.55
CA GLY A 71 3.05 -10.92 10.29
C GLY A 71 1.60 -10.43 10.38
N LEU A 72 1.14 -9.64 9.40
CA LEU A 72 -0.23 -9.15 9.31
C LEU A 72 -1.18 -10.23 8.84
N ASP A 73 -2.48 -10.02 9.03
CA ASP A 73 -3.51 -10.89 8.47
C ASP A 73 -3.87 -10.55 7.02
N ILE A 74 -4.71 -11.38 6.43
CA ILE A 74 -5.17 -11.24 5.05
C ILE A 74 -6.00 -9.97 4.85
N LEU A 75 -6.75 -9.53 5.87
CA LEU A 75 -7.60 -8.35 5.71
C LEU A 75 -6.76 -7.07 5.67
N ALA A 76 -5.72 -6.98 6.50
CA ALA A 76 -4.72 -5.93 6.41
C ALA A 76 -4.01 -5.94 5.04
N GLN A 77 -3.69 -7.11 4.48
CA GLN A 77 -3.15 -7.21 3.13
C GLN A 77 -4.13 -6.64 2.08
N CYS A 78 -5.43 -6.93 2.19
CA CYS A 78 -6.44 -6.39 1.27
C CYS A 78 -6.48 -4.86 1.29
N PHE A 79 -6.45 -4.25 2.48
CA PHE A 79 -6.44 -2.78 2.61
C PHE A 79 -5.14 -2.15 2.07
N ILE A 80 -4.00 -2.81 2.26
CA ILE A 80 -2.74 -2.38 1.64
C ILE A 80 -2.87 -2.41 0.11
N CYS A 81 -3.38 -3.51 -0.45
CA CYS A 81 -3.59 -3.63 -1.90
C CYS A 81 -4.54 -2.57 -2.46
N GLU A 82 -5.68 -2.34 -1.80
CA GLU A 82 -6.65 -1.31 -2.20
C GLU A 82 -6.02 0.09 -2.19
N ALA A 83 -5.36 0.46 -1.09
CA ALA A 83 -4.76 1.78 -0.92
C ALA A 83 -3.62 2.06 -1.91
N LEU A 84 -2.79 1.05 -2.22
CA LEU A 84 -1.79 1.13 -3.29
C LEU A 84 -2.45 1.31 -4.67
N SER A 85 -3.47 0.50 -4.96
CA SER A 85 -4.13 0.49 -6.26
C SER A 85 -4.90 1.78 -6.54
N TYR A 86 -5.35 2.48 -5.50
CA TYR A 86 -6.05 3.76 -5.65
C TYR A 86 -5.26 4.79 -6.46
N TRP A 87 -3.95 4.85 -6.25
CA TRP A 87 -3.07 5.79 -6.95
C TRP A 87 -2.54 5.22 -8.26
N ASN A 88 -2.59 3.92 -8.48
CA ASN A 88 -2.15 3.29 -9.72
C ASN A 88 -3.24 3.32 -10.81
N HIS A 89 -3.49 4.49 -11.40
CA HIS A 89 -4.58 4.70 -12.37
C HIS A 89 -4.19 5.48 -13.63
N THR A 90 -2.91 5.83 -13.77
CA THR A 90 -2.41 6.60 -14.91
C THR A 90 -2.27 5.77 -16.17
#